data_AF-I7LAE9-F1
#
_entry.id   AF-I7LAE9-F1
#
_cell.length_a   1.000
_cell.length_b   1.000
_cell.length_c   1.000
_cell.angle_alpha   90.00
_cell.angle_beta   90.00
_cell.angle_gamma   90.00
#
_symmetry.space_group_name_H-M   'P 1'
#
loop_
_entity.id
_entity.type
_entity.pdbx_description
1 polymer ?
#
loop_
_entity_poly.entity_id
_entity_poly.type
_entity_poly.pdbx_seq_one_letter_code
_entity_poly.pdbx_strand_id
1 'polypeptide(L)' 'MRIFEGIGLIIYLFLTAIVIRHQIQAKKSFRTNKINAETFQKLTKRNLILLTLIVIFLLLFLYTPFKLIFI' A
#
# COMPACT_ATOMS: atom_id res chain seq x y z
N MET A 1 22.44 -7.47 -7.80
CA MET A 1 21.45 -7.96 -6.79
C MET A 1 21.07 -6.88 -5.76
N ARG A 2 21.99 -6.30 -4.98
CA ARG A 2 21.63 -5.31 -3.93
C ARG A 2 20.91 -4.03 -4.41
N ILE A 3 21.20 -3.56 -5.62
CA ILE A 3 20.58 -2.32 -6.16
C ILE A 3 19.09 -2.55 -6.49
N PHE A 4 18.74 -3.70 -7.07
CA PHE A 4 17.35 -4.05 -7.39
C PHE A 4 16.50 -4.27 -6.13
N GLU A 5 17.09 -4.87 -5.09
CA GLU A 5 16.46 -5.01 -3.77
C GLU A 5 16.19 -3.63 -3.14
N GLY A 6 17.14 -2.70 -3.23
CA GLY A 6 16.98 -1.33 -2.74
C GLY A 6 15.88 -0.54 -3.47
N ILE A 7 15.80 -0.65 -4.80
CA ILE A 7 14.76 0.00 -5.61
C ILE A 7 13.38 -0.55 -5.26
N GLY A 8 13.24 -1.88 -5.11
CA GLY A 8 11.98 -2.51 -4.70
C GLY A 8 11.50 -2.02 -3.32
N LEU A 9 12.43 -1.85 -2.38
CA LEU A 9 12.13 -1.37 -1.03
C LEU A 9 11.68 0.11 -1.03
N ILE A 10 12.30 0.96 -1.86
CA ILE A 10 11.89 2.36 -2.03
C ILE A 10 10.47 2.46 -2.61
N ILE A 11 10.16 1.67 -3.65
CA ILE A 11 8.82 1.62 -4.26
C ILE A 11 7.78 1.18 -3.23
N TYR A 12 8.11 0.18 -2.40
CA TYR A 12 7.22 -0.28 -1.34
C TYR A 12 6.92 0.79 -0.29
N LEU A 13 7.96 1.49 0.19
CA LEU A 13 7.80 2.59 1.14
C LEU A 13 6.93 3.72 0.56
N PHE A 14 7.13 4.03 -0.73
CA PHE A 14 6.36 5.05 -1.43
C PHE A 14 4.86 4.66 -1.56
N LEU A 15 4.57 3.43 -1.97
CA LEU A 15 3.20 2.92 -2.06
C LEU A 15 2.51 2.92 -0.69
N THR A 16 3.21 2.49 0.35
CA THR A 16 2.70 2.48 1.73
C THR A 16 2.39 3.91 2.21
N ALA A 17 3.26 4.88 1.92
CA ALA A 17 3.05 6.28 2.27
C ALA A 17 1.80 6.87 1.57
N ILE A 18 1.57 6.53 0.30
CA ILE A 18 0.35 6.94 -0.44
C ILE A 18 -0.91 6.40 0.24
N VAL A 19 -0.92 5.11 0.58
CA VAL A 19 -2.06 4.45 1.25
C VAL A 19 -2.34 5.09 2.61
N ILE A 20 -1.30 5.36 3.40
CA ILE A 20 -1.43 6.06 4.69
C ILE A 20 -2.00 7.46 4.49
N ARG A 21 -1.48 8.22 3.52
CA ARG A 21 -1.96 9.57 3.21
C ARG A 21 -3.43 9.57 2.82
N HIS A 22 -3.88 8.60 2.02
CA HIS A 22 -5.29 8.43 1.67
C HIS A 22 -6.17 8.13 2.89
N GLN A 23 -5.70 7.27 3.81
CA GLN A 23 -6.40 6.97 5.07
C GLN A 23 -6.54 8.22 5.95
N ILE A 24 -5.46 9.00 6.09
CA ILE A 24 -5.47 10.25 6.85
C ILE A 24 -6.46 11.25 6.24
N GLN A 25 -6.46 11.39 4.91
CA GLN A 25 -7.42 12.27 4.22
C GLN A 25 -8.86 11.79 4.40
N ALA A 26 -9.13 10.49 4.24
CA ALA A 26 -10.46 9.93 4.48
C ALA A 26 -10.92 10.18 5.92
N LYS A 27 -10.04 9.97 6.91
CA LYS A 27 -10.32 10.25 8.33
C LYS A 27 -10.59 11.74 8.59
N LYS A 28 -9.82 12.64 7.97
CA LYS A 28 -10.02 14.09 8.07
C LYS A 28 -11.35 14.51 7.45
N SER A 29 -11.67 13.99 6.26
CA SER A 29 -12.94 14.26 5.58
C SER A 29 -14.14 13.73 6.36
N PHE A 30 -14.02 12.56 6.99
CA PHE A 30 -15.05 12.02 7.88
C PHE A 30 -15.23 12.89 9.13
N ARG A 31 -14.13 13.29 9.79
CA ARG A 31 -14.18 14.17 10.97
C ARG A 31 -14.74 15.57 10.66
N THR A 32 -14.58 16.05 9.43
CA THR A 32 -15.15 17.33 8.97
C THR A 32 -16.55 17.18 8.37
N ASN A 33 -17.20 16.01 8.54
CA ASN A 33 -18.52 15.68 8.00
C ASN A 33 -18.66 15.92 6.49
N LYS A 34 -17.53 15.93 5.75
CA LYS A 34 -17.52 16.05 4.29
C LYS A 34 -17.91 14.75 3.60
N ILE A 35 -17.83 13.63 4.30
CA ILE A 35 -18.21 12.30 3.82
C ILE A 35 -18.97 11.55 4.91
N ASN A 36 -19.98 10.76 4.51
CA ASN A 36 -20.77 9.94 5.42
C ASN A 36 -20.01 8.69 5.88
N ALA A 37 -20.50 8.06 6.95
CA ALA A 37 -19.91 6.85 7.55
C ALA A 37 -19.83 5.69 6.55
N GLU A 38 -20.83 5.51 5.69
CA GLU A 38 -20.84 4.49 4.64
C GLU A 38 -19.70 4.70 3.63
N THR A 39 -19.53 5.93 3.16
CA THR A 39 -18.46 6.31 2.24
C THR A 39 -17.09 6.13 2.88
N PHE A 40 -16.96 6.51 4.16
CA PHE A 40 -15.73 6.29 4.93
C PHE A 40 -15.42 4.80 5.06
N GLN A 41 -16.38 3.96 5.46
CA GLN A 41 -16.18 2.51 5.55
C GLN A 41 -15.80 1.89 4.21
N LYS A 42 -16.44 2.30 3.11
CA LYS A 42 -16.11 1.82 1.76
C LYS A 42 -14.67 2.20 1.36
N LEU A 43 -14.26 3.44 1.64
CA LEU A 43 -12.89 3.92 1.40
C LEU A 43 -11.89 3.14 2.27
N THR A 44 -12.18 2.96 3.56
CA THR A 44 -11.32 2.20 4.48
C THR A 44 -11.17 0.76 4.06
N LYS A 45 -12.27 0.05 3.71
CA LYS A 45 -12.22 -1.32 3.19
C LYS A 45 -11.34 -1.41 1.95
N ARG A 46 -11.55 -0.52 0.98
CA ARG A 46 -10.77 -0.50 -0.27
C ARG A 46 -9.28 -0.24 -0.01
N ASN A 47 -8.97 0.69 0.89
CA ASN A 47 -7.59 1.01 1.26
C ASN A 47 -6.91 -0.16 2.01
N LEU A 48 -7.66 -0.90 2.82
CA LEU A 48 -7.20 -2.08 3.56
C LEU A 48 -6.93 -3.26 2.62
N ILE A 49 -7.78 -3.46 1.60
CA ILE A 49 -7.53 -4.43 0.51
C ILE A 49 -6.26 -4.04 -0.25
N LEU A 50 -6.08 -2.75 -0.58
CA LEU A 50 -4.88 -2.27 -1.28
C LEU A 50 -3.61 -2.50 -0.45
N LEU A 51 -3.67 -2.22 0.86
CA LEU A 51 -2.56 -2.48 1.78
C LEU A 51 -2.23 -3.97 1.85
N THR A 52 -3.26 -4.82 1.90
CA THR A 52 -3.09 -6.29 1.92
C THR A 52 -2.39 -6.78 0.65
N LEU A 53 -2.81 -6.28 -0.52
CA LEU A 53 -2.14 -6.58 -1.79
C LEU A 53 -0.68 -6.12 -1.79
N ILE A 54 -0.40 -4.90 -1.33
CA ILE A 54 0.97 -4.35 -1.24
C ILE A 54 1.85 -5.23 -0.35
N VAL A 55 1.34 -5.70 0.80
CA VAL A 55 2.05 -6.59 1.71
C VAL A 55 2.30 -7.97 1.08
N ILE A 56 1.31 -8.55 0.39
CA ILE A 56 1.46 -9.83 -0.32
C ILE A 56 2.51 -9.71 -1.44
N PHE A 57 2.49 -8.63 -2.22
CA PHE A 57 3.49 -8.36 -3.25
C PHE A 57 4.89 -8.19 -2.65
N LEU A 58 5.03 -7.56 -1.50
CA LEU A 58 6.31 -7.46 -0.80
C LEU A 58 6.81 -8.83 -0.34
N LEU A 59 5.95 -9.64 0.27
CA LEU A 59 6.28 -11.01 0.67
C LEU A 59 6.72 -11.83 -0.54
N LEU A 60 5.98 -11.74 -1.66
CA LEU A 60 6.39 -12.35 -2.92
C LEU A 60 7.74 -11.81 -3.39
N PHE A 61 7.99 -10.51 -3.36
CA PHE A 61 9.28 -9.95 -3.77
C PHE A 61 10.45 -10.41 -2.87
N LEU A 62 10.21 -10.55 -1.56
CA LEU A 62 11.23 -10.92 -0.57
C LEU A 62 11.52 -12.42 -0.56
N TYR A 63 10.49 -13.25 -0.72
CA TYR A 63 10.57 -14.71 -0.62
C TYR A 63 10.65 -15.42 -1.98
N THR A 64 10.08 -14.84 -3.04
CA THR A 64 10.29 -15.36 -4.38
C THR A 64 11.66 -14.90 -4.83
N PRO A 65 12.60 -15.81 -5.15
CA PRO A 65 13.83 -15.39 -5.76
C PRO A 65 13.48 -14.93 -7.18
N PHE A 66 13.20 -13.64 -7.34
CA PHE A 66 13.28 -12.96 -8.63
C PHE A 66 14.67 -13.11 -9.28
N LYS A 67 15.61 -13.80 -8.62
CA LYS A 67 16.84 -14.35 -9.18
C LYS A 67 16.62 -15.28 -10.39
N LEU A 68 15.44 -15.91 -10.54
CA LEU A 68 15.20 -16.90 -11.60
C LEU A 68 14.70 -16.32 -12.94
N ILE A 69 14.31 -15.04 -13.03
CA ILE A 69 13.78 -14.46 -14.28
C ILE A 69 14.88 -13.71 -15.07
N PHE A 70 16.06 -13.54 -14.48
CA PHE A 70 17.18 -12.80 -15.06
C PHE A 70 18.49 -13.62 -15.10
N ILE A 71 18.37 -14.94 -15.31
CA ILE A 71 19.46 -15.86 -15.67
C ILE A 71 19.12 -16.54 -16.99
#